data_AF-A0A346R7M0-F1
#
_entry.id   AF-A0A346R7M0-F1
#
_cell.length_a   1.000
_cell.length_b   1.000
_cell.length_c   1.000
_cell.angle_alpha   90.00
_cell.angle_beta   90.00
_cell.angle_gamma   90.00
#
_symmetry.space_group_name_H-M   'P 1'
#
loop_
_entity.id
_entity.type
_entity.pdbx_description
1 polymer ?
#
loop_
_entity_poly.entity_id
_entity_poly.type
_entity_poly.pdbx_seq_one_letter_code
_entity_poly.pdbx_strand_id
1 'polypeptide(L)'
;MLEADSETDWSSVDIEALRRHLIDMNEVTLNAQVSVDPVPHGTRFTVRGEGRTGDAIRRMVTAHAATMAGRGPWRFEAIETPAGAALSVVGDTDADGEKIRALGFIGVMAQGMHHQQHHLAIASGNAPHH
;
A
#
# COMPACT_ATOMS: atom_id res chain seq x y z
N MET A 1 18.33 13.67 2.42
CA MET A 1 18.03 12.89 3.65
C MET A 1 19.19 11.95 3.91
N LEU A 2 19.45 10.95 3.07
CA LEU A 2 20.64 10.09 3.21
C LEU A 2 21.96 10.88 3.25
N GLU A 3 22.25 11.70 2.24
CA GLU A 3 23.47 12.53 2.23
C GLU A 3 23.61 13.52 3.39
N ALA A 4 22.48 13.92 4.00
CA ALA A 4 22.46 14.92 5.07
C ALA A 4 22.52 14.28 6.47
N ASP A 5 22.38 12.96 6.57
CA ASP A 5 22.40 12.21 7.82
C ASP A 5 23.79 11.58 8.01
N SER A 6 24.54 12.07 9.01
CA SER A 6 25.89 11.60 9.32
C SER A 6 25.95 10.14 9.74
N GLU A 7 24.83 9.56 10.17
CA GLU A 7 24.74 8.18 10.63
C GLU A 7 24.33 7.21 9.49
N THR A 8 24.22 7.69 8.25
CA THR A 8 23.90 6.83 7.11
C THR A 8 24.98 5.77 6.88
N ASP A 9 24.61 4.50 7.02
CA ASP A 9 25.44 3.37 6.58
C ASP A 9 25.35 3.23 5.05
N TRP A 10 26.35 3.78 4.36
CA TRP A 10 26.44 3.72 2.91
C TRP A 10 26.59 2.30 2.35
N SER A 11 26.97 1.32 3.18
CA SER A 11 27.07 -0.07 2.75
C SER A 11 25.71 -0.78 2.66
N SER A 12 24.67 -0.25 3.33
CA SER A 12 23.31 -0.80 3.32
C SER A 12 22.38 -0.12 2.31
N VAL A 13 22.75 1.05 1.79
CA VAL A 13 21.93 1.83 0.84
C VAL A 13 21.64 1.01 -0.43
N ASP A 14 20.36 0.84 -0.75
CA ASP A 14 19.88 0.17 -1.97
C ASP A 14 18.84 1.04 -2.68
N ILE A 15 19.32 1.98 -3.51
CA ILE A 15 18.46 2.82 -4.35
C ILE A 15 17.74 2.01 -5.43
N GLU A 16 18.31 0.87 -5.83
CA GLU A 16 17.69 -0.02 -6.80
C GLU A 16 16.48 -0.74 -6.18
N ALA A 17 16.48 -1.04 -4.87
CA ALA A 17 15.28 -1.45 -4.14
C ALA A 17 14.19 -0.39 -4.18
N LEU A 18 14.53 0.88 -3.94
CA LEU A 18 13.56 1.97 -4.03
C LEU A 18 13.01 2.08 -5.46
N ARG A 19 13.86 1.98 -6.49
CA ARG A 19 13.40 2.00 -7.89
C ARG A 19 12.43 0.85 -8.18
N ARG A 20 12.72 -0.37 -7.73
CA ARG A 20 11.80 -1.52 -7.88
C ARG A 20 10.46 -1.26 -7.20
N HIS A 21 10.48 -0.68 -5.99
CA HIS A 21 9.26 -0.30 -5.28
C HIS A 21 8.43 0.74 -6.05
N LEU A 22 9.07 1.78 -6.60
CA LEU A 22 8.38 2.79 -7.40
C LEU A 22 7.76 2.20 -8.68
N ILE A 23 8.37 1.15 -9.26
CA ILE A 23 7.74 0.45 -10.38
C ILE A 23 6.52 -0.34 -9.91
N ASP A 24 6.57 -0.99 -8.74
CA ASP A 24 5.38 -1.63 -8.17
C ASP A 24 4.27 -0.60 -7.93
N MET A 25 4.60 0.61 -7.45
CA MET A 25 3.63 1.71 -7.32
C MET A 25 3.01 2.09 -8.67
N ASN A 26 3.82 2.18 -9.73
CA ASN A 26 3.33 2.44 -11.08
C ASN A 26 2.35 1.34 -11.53
N GLU A 27 2.70 0.07 -11.34
CA GLU A 27 1.84 -1.05 -11.70
C GLU A 27 0.49 -0.99 -10.96
N VAL A 28 0.51 -0.80 -9.65
CA VAL A 28 -0.71 -0.77 -8.83
C VAL A 28 -1.56 0.47 -9.13
N THR A 29 -0.93 1.61 -9.46
CA THR A 29 -1.64 2.87 -9.68
C THR A 29 -2.25 2.95 -11.07
N LEU A 30 -1.51 2.53 -12.10
CA LEU A 30 -1.87 2.81 -13.49
C LEU A 30 -2.33 1.57 -14.27
N ASN A 31 -1.93 0.37 -13.86
CA ASN A 31 -2.22 -0.86 -14.62
C ASN A 31 -3.20 -1.81 -13.92
N ALA A 32 -3.46 -1.63 -12.63
CA ALA A 32 -4.37 -2.49 -11.88
C ALA A 32 -5.84 -2.25 -12.26
N GLN A 33 -6.60 -3.33 -12.34
CA GLN A 33 -8.05 -3.31 -12.46
C GLN A 33 -8.68 -3.47 -11.08
N VAL A 34 -9.60 -2.57 -10.72
CA VAL A 34 -10.22 -2.54 -9.39
C VAL A 34 -11.72 -2.76 -9.51
N SER A 35 -12.22 -3.82 -8.87
CA SER A 35 -13.65 -3.97 -8.56
C SER A 35 -13.93 -3.43 -7.17
N VAL A 36 -15.06 -2.74 -7.00
CA VAL A 36 -15.44 -2.07 -5.76
C VAL A 36 -16.77 -2.63 -5.28
N ASP A 37 -16.76 -3.28 -4.11
CA ASP A 37 -17.95 -3.87 -3.50
C ASP A 37 -18.20 -3.19 -2.14
N PRO A 38 -19.30 -2.46 -1.95
CA PRO A 38 -19.65 -1.91 -0.65
C PRO A 38 -19.84 -3.01 0.40
N VAL A 39 -19.36 -2.77 1.61
CA VAL A 39 -19.62 -3.61 2.79
C VAL A 39 -20.12 -2.72 3.93
N PRO A 40 -20.72 -3.28 5.01
CA PRO A 40 -21.15 -2.47 6.15
C PRO A 40 -20.00 -1.58 6.67
N HIS A 41 -20.27 -0.28 6.75
CA HIS A 41 -19.31 0.75 7.19
C HIS A 41 -17.97 0.77 6.44
N GLY A 42 -17.91 0.23 5.21
CA GLY A 42 -16.65 0.03 4.51
C GLY A 42 -16.76 -0.30 3.03
N THR A 43 -15.63 -0.74 2.48
CA THR A 43 -15.50 -1.17 1.08
C THR A 43 -14.54 -2.34 0.96
N ARG A 44 -14.87 -3.30 0.10
CA ARG A 44 -13.96 -4.32 -0.38
C ARG A 44 -13.51 -3.96 -1.79
N PHE A 45 -12.20 -3.79 -1.97
CA PHE A 45 -11.54 -3.61 -3.25
C PHE A 45 -10.99 -4.95 -3.71
N THR A 46 -11.41 -5.45 -4.86
CA THR A 46 -10.75 -6.59 -5.49
C THR A 46 -9.87 -6.11 -6.62
N VAL A 47 -8.56 -6.19 -6.41
CA VAL A 47 -7.52 -5.58 -7.25
C VAL A 47 -6.82 -6.67 -8.02
N ARG A 48 -6.83 -6.58 -9.34
CA ARG A 48 -6.32 -7.60 -10.25
C ARG A 48 -5.39 -7.02 -11.30
N GLY A 49 -4.46 -7.83 -11.77
CA GLY A 49 -3.58 -7.50 -12.88
C GLY A 49 -2.95 -8.76 -13.47
N GLU A 50 -2.37 -8.61 -14.65
CA GLU A 50 -1.66 -9.71 -15.33
C GLU A 50 -0.16 -9.60 -15.12
N GLY A 51 0.52 -10.75 -15.12
CA GLY A 51 1.98 -10.84 -14.97
C GLY A 51 2.50 -10.00 -13.79
N ARG A 52 3.41 -9.07 -14.10
CA ARG A 52 4.05 -8.19 -13.11
C ARG A 52 3.03 -7.40 -12.28
N THR A 53 1.95 -6.94 -12.88
CA THR A 53 0.95 -6.13 -12.16
C THR A 53 0.31 -6.94 -11.04
N GLY A 54 -0.04 -8.20 -11.28
CA GLY A 54 -0.58 -9.10 -10.25
C GLY A 54 0.40 -9.31 -9.09
N ASP A 55 1.68 -9.48 -9.40
CA ASP A 55 2.73 -9.65 -8.39
C ASP A 55 2.97 -8.37 -7.57
N ALA A 56 2.94 -7.20 -8.22
CA ALA A 56 3.05 -5.90 -7.55
C ALA A 56 1.85 -5.65 -6.61
N ILE A 57 0.64 -5.99 -7.06
CA ILE A 57 -0.57 -5.91 -6.23
C ILE A 57 -0.43 -6.77 -4.97
N ARG A 58 -0.01 -8.04 -5.10
CA ARG A 58 0.18 -8.94 -3.95
C ARG A 58 1.15 -8.34 -2.92
N ARG A 59 2.33 -7.88 -3.37
CA ARG A 59 3.33 -7.26 -2.49
C ARG A 59 2.81 -5.99 -1.82
N MET A 60 2.27 -5.05 -2.60
CA MET A 60 1.92 -3.73 -2.09
C MET A 60 0.68 -3.74 -1.20
N VAL A 61 -0.39 -4.43 -1.62
CA VAL A 61 -1.67 -4.37 -0.91
C VAL A 61 -1.59 -5.06 0.46
N THR A 62 -0.92 -6.21 0.53
CA THR A 62 -0.75 -6.94 1.78
C THR A 62 0.13 -6.17 2.76
N ALA A 63 1.25 -5.62 2.28
CA ALA A 63 2.17 -4.86 3.11
C ALA A 63 1.57 -3.52 3.57
N HIS A 64 0.79 -2.85 2.73
CA HIS A 64 0.06 -1.65 3.11
C HIS A 64 -1.01 -1.95 4.18
N ALA A 65 -1.81 -3.01 4.01
CA ALA A 65 -2.79 -3.41 5.01
C ALA A 65 -2.13 -3.73 6.37
N ALA A 66 -1.01 -4.46 6.36
CA ALA A 66 -0.25 -4.74 7.58
C ALA A 66 0.31 -3.46 8.23
N THR A 67 0.76 -2.50 7.43
CA THR A 67 1.24 -1.20 7.93
C THR A 67 0.14 -0.40 8.60
N MET A 68 -1.05 -0.39 7.99
CA MET A 68 -2.19 0.36 8.48
C MET A 68 -2.95 -0.35 9.61
N ALA A 69 -2.66 -1.64 9.86
CA ALA A 69 -3.26 -2.39 10.94
C ALA A 69 -3.00 -1.69 12.29
N GLY A 70 -4.08 -1.36 13.00
CA GLY A 70 -4.01 -0.63 14.28
C GLY A 70 -3.62 0.84 14.15
N ARG A 71 -3.55 1.40 12.93
CA ARG A 71 -3.27 2.82 12.69
C ARG A 71 -4.51 3.55 12.21
N GLY A 72 -4.88 4.62 12.92
CA GLY A 72 -6.04 5.44 12.57
C GLY A 72 -7.37 4.75 12.83
N PRO A 73 -8.48 5.30 12.30
CA PRO A 73 -9.83 4.88 12.68
C PRO A 73 -10.37 3.68 11.89
N TRP A 74 -9.64 3.18 10.88
CA TRP A 74 -10.16 2.12 10.00
C TRP A 74 -9.38 0.83 10.16
N ARG A 75 -10.09 -0.29 10.00
CA ARG A 75 -9.51 -1.63 9.96
C ARG A 75 -9.22 -2.00 8.52
N PHE A 76 -8.01 -2.50 8.29
CA PHE A 76 -7.52 -2.97 7.00
C PHE A 76 -7.26 -4.47 7.07
N GLU A 77 -7.76 -5.20 6.08
CA GLU A 77 -7.49 -6.62 5.92
C GLU A 77 -7.21 -6.91 4.44
N ALA A 78 -6.12 -7.60 4.15
CA ALA A 78 -5.77 -7.98 2.80
C ALA A 78 -5.59 -9.49 2.69
N ILE A 79 -6.13 -10.06 1.62
CA ILE A 79 -5.97 -11.48 1.28
C ILE A 79 -5.45 -11.55 -0.15
N GLU A 80 -4.36 -12.30 -0.36
CA GLU A 80 -3.85 -12.55 -1.70
C GLU A 80 -4.83 -13.36 -2.55
N THR A 81 -4.79 -13.12 -3.85
CA THR A 81 -5.52 -13.88 -4.86
C THR A 81 -4.55 -14.26 -5.99
N PRO A 82 -4.87 -15.25 -6.83
CA PRO A 82 -4.00 -15.60 -7.95
C PRO A 82 -3.65 -14.40 -8.85
N ALA A 83 -4.60 -13.50 -9.07
CA ALA A 83 -4.47 -12.35 -9.96
C ALA A 83 -4.08 -11.03 -9.25
N GLY A 84 -3.83 -11.03 -7.93
CA GLY A 84 -3.59 -9.81 -7.16
C GLY A 84 -4.00 -9.96 -5.70
N ALA A 85 -4.86 -9.07 -5.19
CA ALA A 85 -5.30 -9.12 -3.80
C ALA A 85 -6.71 -8.54 -3.63
N ALA A 86 -7.40 -8.97 -2.57
CA ALA A 86 -8.60 -8.32 -2.08
C ALA A 86 -8.25 -7.52 -0.81
N LEU A 87 -8.58 -6.23 -0.79
CA LEU A 87 -8.42 -5.33 0.34
C LEU A 87 -9.79 -4.94 0.90
N SER A 88 -10.05 -5.25 2.16
CA SER A 88 -11.21 -4.76 2.91
C SER A 88 -10.78 -3.61 3.80
N VAL A 89 -11.49 -2.48 3.71
CA VAL A 89 -11.30 -1.33 4.60
C VAL A 89 -12.64 -0.98 5.23
N VAL A 90 -12.69 -1.00 6.56
CA VAL A 90 -13.93 -0.88 7.33
C VAL A 90 -13.74 0.11 8.48
N GLY A 91 -14.61 1.10 8.57
CA GLY A 91 -14.72 2.00 9.72
C GLY A 91 -15.82 1.58 10.68
N ASP A 92 -16.27 2.52 11.52
CA ASP A 92 -17.27 2.25 12.56
C ASP A 92 -18.63 2.87 12.23
N THR A 93 -18.69 3.71 11.19
CA THR A 93 -19.91 4.43 10.79
C THR A 93 -20.19 4.33 9.29
N ASP A 94 -21.43 4.60 8.88
CA ASP A 94 -21.77 4.71 7.45
C ASP A 94 -21.02 5.84 6.76
N ALA A 95 -20.75 6.94 7.48
CA ALA A 95 -19.93 8.04 6.99
C ALA A 95 -18.48 7.62 6.71
N ASP A 96 -17.91 6.71 7.51
CA ASP A 96 -16.62 6.09 7.18
C ASP A 96 -16.69 5.30 5.89
N GLY A 97 -17.73 4.46 5.74
CA GLY A 97 -17.95 3.69 4.53
C GLY A 97 -18.10 4.57 3.28
N GLU A 98 -18.83 5.68 3.38
CA GLU A 98 -18.96 6.68 2.32
C GLU A 98 -17.62 7.33 1.97
N LYS A 99 -16.84 7.72 2.98
CA LYS A 99 -15.52 8.32 2.78
C LYS A 99 -14.54 7.34 2.15
N ILE A 100 -14.49 6.09 2.61
CA ILE A 100 -13.65 5.04 2.03
C ILE A 100 -14.01 4.81 0.56
N ARG A 101 -15.31 4.73 0.23
CA ARG A 101 -15.76 4.61 -1.16
C ARG A 101 -15.35 5.82 -2.00
N ALA A 102 -15.51 7.03 -1.48
CA ALA A 102 -15.17 8.27 -2.18
C ALA A 102 -13.66 8.41 -2.45
N LEU A 103 -12.81 7.95 -1.52
CA LEU A 103 -11.36 7.87 -1.74
C LEU A 103 -11.00 6.85 -2.82
N GLY A 104 -11.77 5.76 -2.92
CA GLY A 104 -11.47 4.64 -3.80
C GLY A 104 -10.16 3.94 -3.42
N PHE A 105 -9.76 2.95 -4.22
CA PHE A 105 -8.59 2.12 -3.90
C PHE A 105 -7.29 2.94 -3.82
N ILE A 106 -7.02 3.80 -4.80
CA ILE A 106 -5.78 4.60 -4.81
C ILE A 106 -5.78 5.66 -3.70
N GLY A 107 -6.91 6.31 -3.41
CA GLY A 107 -6.99 7.24 -2.30
C GLY A 107 -6.73 6.56 -0.95
N VAL A 108 -7.22 5.33 -0.78
CA VAL A 108 -6.93 4.49 0.38
C VAL A 108 -5.46 4.07 0.45
N MET A 109 -4.85 3.67 -0.68
CA MET A 109 -3.43 3.27 -0.76
C MET A 109 -2.44 4.43 -0.62
N ALA A 110 -2.89 5.67 -0.86
CA ALA A 110 -2.12 6.89 -0.67
C ALA A 110 -2.37 7.54 0.71
N GLN A 111 -3.24 6.93 1.54
CA GLN A 111 -3.63 7.52 2.81
C GLN A 111 -2.58 7.26 3.89
N GLY A 112 -2.04 8.34 4.43
CA GLY A 112 -1.11 8.34 5.56
C GLY A 112 0.25 8.93 5.18
N MET A 113 0.87 9.66 6.10
CA MET A 113 2.17 10.32 5.86
C MET A 113 3.37 9.35 5.86
N HIS A 114 3.13 8.04 5.81
CA HIS A 114 4.17 7.04 5.95
C HIS A 114 4.94 6.76 4.65
N HIS A 115 4.47 7.20 3.48
CA HIS A 115 5.16 6.93 2.21
C HIS A 115 6.58 7.51 2.15
N GLN A 116 6.81 8.71 2.68
CA GLN A 116 8.16 9.29 2.69
C GLN A 116 9.11 8.49 3.61
N GLN A 117 8.65 8.13 4.80
CA GLN A 117 9.42 7.32 5.75
C GLN A 117 9.65 5.91 5.19
N HIS A 118 8.65 5.33 4.55
CA HIS A 118 8.72 4.05 3.87
C HIS A 118 9.75 4.08 2.74
N HIS A 119 9.71 5.08 1.84
CA HIS A 119 10.68 5.21 0.76
C HIS A 119 12.10 5.36 1.29
N LEU A 120 12.27 6.13 2.37
CA LEU A 120 13.58 6.30 3.02
C LEU A 120 14.07 5.00 3.67
N ALA A 121 13.18 4.22 4.29
CA ALA A 121 13.53 2.92 4.85
C ALA A 121 14.02 1.96 3.75
N ILE A 122 13.31 1.86 2.63
CA ILE A 122 13.76 1.04 1.48
C ILE A 122 15.11 1.55 0.96
N ALA A 123 15.24 2.87 0.75
CA ALA A 123 16.45 3.45 0.19
C ALA A 123 17.68 3.23 1.09
N SER A 124 17.49 3.17 2.42
CA SER A 124 18.55 2.89 3.40
C SER A 124 18.79 1.39 3.62
N GLY A 125 18.10 0.51 2.89
CA GLY A 125 18.24 -0.95 2.99
C GLY A 125 17.44 -1.60 4.12
N ASN A 126 16.57 -0.83 4.78
CA ASN A 126 15.71 -1.31 5.86
C ASN A 126 14.38 -1.82 5.33
N ALA A 127 13.75 -2.72 6.11
CA ALA A 127 12.39 -3.16 5.81
C ALA A 127 11.40 -2.03 6.16
N PRO A 128 10.57 -1.55 5.21
CA PRO A 128 9.72 -0.37 5.40
C PRO A 128 8.50 -0.57 6.31
N HIS A 129 8.36 -1.79 6.86
CA HIS A 129 7.17 -2.26 7.59
C HIS A 129 7.51 -2.88 8.95
N HIS A 130 8.76 -2.75 9.41
CA HIS A 130 9.21 -3.20 10.74
C HIS A 130 9.23 -2.05 11.75
#